data_AF-A0A8T2ZBH0-F1
#
_entry.id   AF-A0A8T2ZBH0-F1
#
_cell.length_a   1.000
_cell.length_b   1.000
_cell.length_c   1.000
_cell.angle_alpha   90.00
_cell.angle_beta   90.00
_cell.angle_gamma   90.00
#
_symmetry.space_group_name_H-M   'P 1'
#
loop_
_entity.id
_entity.type
_entity.pdbx_description
1 polymer ?
#
loop_
_entity_poly.entity_id
_entity_poly.type
_entity_poly.pdbx_seq_one_letter_code
_entity_poly.pdbx_strand_id
1 'polypeptide(L)'
;MSHRKFEHPRHGSLGFLPRKRASRHRGKAKAFPKDDPTKPCRLTAFLGYKAGMTHIVREVEKPGSKLHKKETCEAVTIIETPPMVVVGVVGYVNTPGGLRSLSTVWAQHLSEEIRKMKGLKQKKAHLMEIQVNGGDVAKKVDFAYSFFEKQIPIDAIFQKDEMVDIIGVTKGKGYEGVVTRWGVTRLPRKTHRGLRKVACIGAWHPARVSFTVARAGQNGYHHRTELNKKIYKLGKCGQESHCAVTEYDRTEKDITPIGGFPHYGVVKEDYLMIKGCCVGPKKRVVTLRQSLLKQTSRVAMEEIKLKFIDTSSKFGHGRFQTTEEKAKFYGRLKT
;
A
#
# COMPACT_ATOMS: atom_id res chain seq x y z
N MET A 1 -23.93 2.97 43.35
CA MET A 1 -23.29 3.09 42.02
C MET A 1 -23.99 2.15 41.06
N SER A 2 -24.43 2.61 39.88
CA SER A 2 -25.01 1.69 38.89
C SER A 2 -23.92 1.00 38.08
N HIS A 3 -24.06 -0.30 37.87
CA HIS A 3 -23.25 -1.02 36.90
C HIS A 3 -23.85 -0.86 35.50
N ARG A 4 -23.05 -1.11 34.48
CA ARG A 4 -23.51 -1.09 33.10
C ARG A 4 -24.50 -2.24 32.86
N LYS A 5 -25.75 -1.92 32.50
CA LYS A 5 -26.85 -2.90 32.37
C LYS A 5 -26.55 -4.08 31.41
N PHE A 6 -25.93 -3.79 30.26
CA PHE A 6 -25.48 -4.81 29.30
C PHE A 6 -24.12 -4.42 28.72
N GLU A 7 -23.21 -5.38 28.65
CA GLU A 7 -21.85 -5.17 28.17
C GLU A 7 -21.76 -5.29 26.64
N HIS A 8 -20.88 -4.48 26.05
CA HIS A 8 -20.45 -4.63 24.67
C HIS A 8 -18.99 -4.18 24.53
N PRO A 9 -18.25 -4.67 23.53
CA PRO A 9 -16.89 -4.22 23.25
C PRO A 9 -16.82 -2.71 23.01
N ARG A 10 -15.69 -2.08 23.34
CA ARG A 10 -15.48 -0.65 23.07
C ARG A 10 -15.64 -0.34 21.57
N HIS A 11 -16.27 0.80 21.27
CA HIS A 11 -16.27 1.36 19.91
C HIS A 11 -14.90 1.95 19.55
N GLY A 12 -14.14 1.20 18.75
CA GLY A 12 -12.86 1.62 18.20
C GLY A 12 -11.66 1.31 19.10
N SER A 13 -10.52 1.01 18.46
CA SER A 13 -9.26 0.74 19.14
C SER A 13 -8.57 2.03 19.60
N LEU A 14 -8.06 2.01 20.83
CA LEU A 14 -7.29 3.10 21.43
C LEU A 14 -5.86 3.19 20.87
N GLY A 15 -5.30 2.10 20.33
CA GLY A 15 -3.96 2.09 19.73
C GLY A 15 -3.86 2.94 18.45
N PHE A 16 -4.99 3.39 17.91
CA PHE A 16 -5.06 4.31 16.77
C PHE A 16 -5.38 5.76 17.17
N LEU A 17 -5.29 6.09 18.47
CA LEU A 17 -5.34 7.46 18.96
C LEU A 17 -3.94 8.12 18.96
N PRO A 18 -3.87 9.45 18.87
CA PRO A 18 -4.95 10.38 18.52
C PRO A 18 -5.34 10.25 17.03
N ARG A 19 -6.64 10.31 16.74
CA ARG A 19 -7.15 10.33 15.35
C ARG A 19 -7.06 11.73 14.76
N LYS A 20 -5.85 12.10 14.34
CA LYS A 20 -5.48 13.37 13.71
C LYS A 20 -4.84 13.17 12.33
N ARG A 21 -4.66 14.27 11.59
CA ARG A 21 -3.98 14.26 10.28
C ARG A 21 -2.53 13.78 10.43
N ALA A 22 -2.06 13.00 9.46
CA ALA A 22 -0.67 12.61 9.34
C ALA A 22 0.22 13.84 9.09
N SER A 23 1.39 13.88 9.69
CA SER A 23 2.35 14.99 9.52
C SER A 23 3.05 14.98 8.17
N ARG A 24 3.15 13.82 7.51
CA ARG A 24 3.76 13.63 6.19
C ARG A 24 2.74 13.07 5.22
N HIS A 25 2.83 13.46 3.95
CA HIS A 25 1.98 12.95 2.87
C HIS A 25 2.27 11.48 2.53
N ARG A 26 3.54 11.06 2.63
CA ARG A 26 3.98 9.67 2.41
C ARG A 26 3.96 8.86 3.71
N GLY A 27 3.89 7.54 3.55
CA GLY A 27 4.20 6.62 4.65
C GLY A 27 5.66 6.79 5.09
N LYS A 28 5.91 7.03 6.38
CA LYS A 28 7.26 6.88 6.96
C LYS A 28 7.34 5.51 7.61
N ALA A 29 8.29 4.67 7.21
CA ALA A 29 8.65 3.48 7.99
C ALA A 29 9.26 3.93 9.32
N LYS A 30 8.66 3.52 10.44
CA LYS A 30 9.18 3.83 11.78
C LYS A 30 10.23 2.84 12.25
N ALA A 31 10.22 1.65 11.68
CA ALA A 31 11.17 0.58 11.91
C ALA A 31 11.37 -0.16 10.59
N PHE A 32 12.57 -0.69 10.39
CA PHE A 32 12.91 -1.58 9.29
C PHE A 32 13.06 -3.01 9.83
N PRO A 33 13.04 -4.04 8.96
CA PRO A 33 13.28 -5.41 9.38
C PRO A 33 14.60 -5.50 10.15
N LYS A 34 14.64 -6.41 11.14
CA LYS A 34 15.86 -6.64 11.90
C LYS A 34 16.98 -7.05 10.94
N ASP A 35 18.13 -6.45 11.15
CA ASP A 35 19.30 -6.70 10.33
C ASP A 35 19.93 -8.06 10.66
N ASP A 36 20.51 -8.69 9.65
CA ASP A 36 21.13 -10.01 9.70
C ASP A 36 22.45 -9.98 8.91
N PRO A 37 23.61 -9.86 9.60
CA PRO A 37 24.91 -9.70 8.95
C PRO A 37 25.33 -10.88 8.05
N THR A 38 24.71 -12.05 8.22
CA THR A 38 25.03 -13.25 7.42
C THR A 38 24.50 -13.18 5.99
N LYS A 39 23.49 -12.32 5.76
CA LYS A 39 22.85 -12.17 4.45
C LYS A 39 23.59 -11.13 3.60
N PRO A 40 23.49 -11.22 2.26
CA PRO A 40 24.00 -10.18 1.38
C PRO A 40 23.31 -8.84 1.63
N CYS A 41 24.04 -7.75 1.38
CA CYS A 41 23.50 -6.41 1.49
C CYS A 41 22.28 -6.24 0.57
N ARG A 42 21.20 -5.67 1.10
CA ARG A 42 19.95 -5.45 0.40
C ARG A 42 19.22 -4.23 0.93
N LEU A 43 18.41 -3.63 0.05
CA LEU A 43 17.47 -2.57 0.42
C LEU A 43 16.20 -3.20 1.02
N THR A 44 15.55 -2.44 1.90
CA THR A 44 14.45 -2.96 2.74
C THR A 44 13.07 -2.41 2.38
N ALA A 45 13.01 -1.38 1.53
CA ALA A 45 11.78 -0.68 1.18
C ALA A 45 11.85 -0.06 -0.22
N PHE A 46 10.68 0.25 -0.78
CA PHE A 46 10.51 0.90 -2.08
C PHE A 46 9.32 1.89 -2.03
N LEU A 47 9.29 2.87 -2.95
CA LEU A 47 8.13 3.75 -3.13
C LEU A 47 7.35 3.37 -4.36
N GLY A 48 6.03 3.33 -4.21
CA GLY A 48 5.12 3.22 -5.34
C GLY A 48 3.97 4.20 -5.24
N TYR A 49 3.20 4.29 -6.30
CA TYR A 49 2.00 5.09 -6.42
C TYR A 49 0.81 4.19 -6.62
N LYS A 50 -0.23 4.36 -5.80
CA LYS A 50 -1.45 3.59 -5.96
C LYS A 50 -2.12 3.96 -7.29
N ALA A 51 -2.10 3.04 -8.26
CA ALA A 51 -2.70 3.24 -9.57
C ALA A 51 -4.21 2.98 -9.53
N GLY A 52 -4.59 1.78 -9.11
CA GLY A 52 -5.98 1.37 -9.06
C GLY A 52 -6.15 -0.05 -8.56
N MET A 53 -7.34 -0.60 -8.75
CA MET A 53 -7.66 -1.95 -8.35
C MET A 53 -8.32 -2.68 -9.51
N THR A 54 -8.08 -3.98 -9.58
CA THR A 54 -8.80 -4.90 -10.45
C THR A 54 -9.09 -6.18 -9.66
N HIS A 55 -9.55 -7.23 -10.33
CA HIS A 55 -9.67 -8.55 -9.73
C HIS A 55 -8.88 -9.56 -10.56
N ILE A 56 -8.53 -10.66 -9.91
CA ILE A 56 -7.90 -11.82 -10.53
C ILE A 56 -8.74 -13.05 -10.28
N VAL A 57 -8.55 -14.07 -11.10
CA VAL A 57 -8.87 -15.45 -10.76
C VAL A 57 -7.55 -16.19 -10.59
N ARG A 58 -7.45 -16.95 -9.50
CA ARG A 58 -6.32 -17.84 -9.24
C ARG A 58 -6.80 -19.21 -8.82
N GLU A 59 -5.98 -20.21 -9.05
CA GLU A 59 -6.20 -21.53 -8.46
C GLU A 59 -5.62 -21.57 -7.04
N VAL A 60 -6.34 -22.21 -6.11
CA VAL A 60 -5.95 -22.30 -4.72
C VAL A 60 -5.36 -23.66 -4.41
N GLU A 61 -4.05 -23.71 -4.18
CA GLU A 61 -3.35 -24.93 -3.78
C GLU A 61 -3.14 -24.97 -2.26
N LYS A 62 -4.23 -25.20 -1.51
CA LYS A 62 -4.19 -25.27 -0.04
C LYS A 62 -4.83 -26.55 0.53
N PRO A 63 -4.06 -27.64 0.70
CA PRO A 63 -4.57 -28.88 1.30
C PRO A 63 -5.28 -28.64 2.64
N GLY A 64 -6.45 -29.24 2.81
CA GLY A 64 -7.33 -29.05 3.98
C GLY A 64 -8.29 -27.86 3.88
N SER A 65 -8.22 -27.03 2.84
CA SER A 65 -9.22 -26.01 2.55
C SER A 65 -10.34 -26.57 1.67
N LYS A 66 -11.59 -26.13 1.89
CA LYS A 66 -12.71 -26.37 0.95
C LYS A 66 -12.48 -25.80 -0.45
N LEU A 67 -11.53 -24.87 -0.58
CA LEU A 67 -11.10 -24.22 -1.81
C LEU A 67 -9.92 -24.91 -2.50
N HIS A 68 -9.37 -25.99 -1.93
CA HIS A 68 -8.23 -26.68 -2.55
C HIS A 68 -8.57 -27.15 -3.98
N LYS A 69 -7.69 -26.84 -4.94
CA LYS A 69 -7.85 -27.12 -6.38
C LYS A 69 -9.11 -26.51 -6.99
N LYS A 70 -9.58 -25.40 -6.40
CA LYS A 70 -10.68 -24.59 -6.93
C LYS A 70 -10.19 -23.20 -7.26
N GLU A 71 -10.94 -22.56 -8.15
CA GLU A 71 -10.71 -21.18 -8.52
C GLU A 71 -11.33 -20.24 -7.50
N THR A 72 -10.63 -19.14 -7.25
CA THR A 72 -11.14 -18.07 -6.41
C THR A 72 -10.89 -16.73 -7.07
N CYS A 73 -11.89 -15.84 -6.95
CA CYS A 73 -11.77 -14.46 -7.36
C CYS A 73 -11.28 -13.62 -6.18
N GLU A 74 -10.18 -12.88 -6.39
CA GLU A 74 -9.62 -12.01 -5.36
C GLU A 74 -9.43 -10.59 -5.91
N ALA A 75 -9.79 -9.61 -5.08
CA ALA A 75 -9.48 -8.21 -5.37
C ALA A 75 -7.96 -7.99 -5.26
N VAL A 76 -7.41 -7.19 -6.17
CA VAL A 76 -6.00 -6.81 -6.17
C VAL A 76 -5.84 -5.31 -6.33
N THR A 77 -4.75 -4.77 -5.80
CA THR A 77 -4.36 -3.38 -6.06
C THR A 77 -3.11 -3.36 -6.92
N ILE A 78 -3.11 -2.49 -7.92
CA ILE A 78 -1.95 -2.19 -8.75
C ILE A 78 -1.26 -0.95 -8.20
N ILE A 79 0.03 -1.07 -7.94
CA ILE A 79 0.91 0.00 -7.48
C ILE A 79 1.96 0.18 -8.57
N GLU A 80 1.99 1.34 -9.22
CA GLU A 80 3.06 1.69 -10.16
C GLU A 80 4.32 2.04 -9.37
N THR A 81 5.44 1.45 -9.73
CA THR A 81 6.71 1.45 -9.02
C THR A 81 7.83 1.89 -9.97
N PRO A 82 7.86 3.18 -10.38
CA PRO A 82 8.94 3.69 -11.21
C PRO A 82 10.31 3.44 -10.54
N PRO A 83 11.38 3.18 -11.32
CA PRO A 83 12.72 2.98 -10.76
C PRO A 83 13.14 4.14 -9.85
N MET A 84 13.69 3.82 -8.69
CA MET A 84 14.18 4.83 -7.74
C MET A 84 15.64 5.16 -8.02
N VAL A 85 16.03 6.42 -7.88
CA VAL A 85 17.44 6.82 -7.97
C VAL A 85 18.02 7.05 -6.58
N VAL A 86 19.18 6.43 -6.31
CA VAL A 86 19.91 6.66 -5.05
C VAL A 86 20.74 7.94 -5.17
N VAL A 87 20.45 8.89 -4.28
CA VAL A 87 21.05 10.23 -4.32
C VAL A 87 22.09 10.47 -3.23
N GLY A 88 22.18 9.57 -2.24
CA GLY A 88 23.08 9.73 -1.11
C GLY A 88 23.01 8.59 -0.09
N VAL A 89 24.02 8.50 0.76
CA VAL A 89 24.10 7.57 1.91
C VAL A 89 24.10 8.39 3.20
N VAL A 90 23.39 7.90 4.21
CA VAL A 90 23.38 8.49 5.55
C VAL A 90 23.96 7.49 6.54
N GLY A 91 25.04 7.87 7.22
CA GLY A 91 25.61 7.10 8.32
C GLY A 91 24.86 7.41 9.62
N TYR A 92 24.43 6.37 10.34
CA TYR A 92 23.81 6.52 11.66
C TYR A 92 24.69 5.87 12.73
N VAL A 93 24.86 6.57 13.86
CA VAL A 93 25.55 6.08 15.05
C VAL A 93 24.54 5.85 16.17
N ASN A 94 24.70 4.76 16.91
CA ASN A 94 23.90 4.49 18.09
C ASN A 94 24.45 5.27 19.27
N THR A 95 23.61 6.11 19.88
CA THR A 95 23.94 6.85 21.10
C THR A 95 22.99 6.43 22.22
N PRO A 96 23.30 6.69 23.50
CA PRO A 96 22.38 6.41 24.60
C PRO A 96 20.99 7.08 24.44
N GLY A 97 20.91 8.20 23.72
CA GLY A 97 19.66 8.89 23.39
C GLY A 97 18.95 8.36 22.13
N GLY A 98 19.51 7.36 21.46
CA GLY A 98 19.01 6.76 20.22
C GLY A 98 19.92 6.98 19.01
N LEU A 99 19.42 6.60 17.83
CA LEU A 99 20.16 6.74 16.57
C LEU A 99 20.29 8.23 16.18
N ARG A 100 21.52 8.66 15.92
CA ARG A 100 21.85 10.01 15.44
C ARG A 100 22.54 9.91 14.08
N SER A 101 22.18 10.80 13.14
CA SER A 101 22.87 10.91 11.85
C SER A 101 24.28 11.49 12.08
N LEU A 102 25.30 10.79 11.62
CA LEU A 102 26.69 11.21 11.68
C LEU A 102 27.02 12.15 10.53
N SER A 103 26.79 11.69 9.29
CA SER A 103 26.97 12.48 8.07
C SER A 103 26.08 11.95 6.94
N THR A 104 25.86 12.81 5.96
CA THR A 104 25.19 12.47 4.70
C THR A 104 26.14 12.74 3.56
N VAL A 105 26.41 11.72 2.75
CA VAL A 105 27.18 11.84 1.50
C VAL A 105 26.20 11.89 0.34
N TRP A 106 26.34 12.88 -0.54
CA TRP A 106 25.50 13.06 -1.72
C TRP A 106 26.23 12.63 -2.99
N ALA A 107 25.48 12.17 -3.98
CA ALA A 107 26.01 11.91 -5.32
C ALA A 107 26.58 13.19 -5.95
N GLN A 108 27.62 13.04 -6.76
CA GLN A 108 28.35 14.16 -7.36
C GLN A 108 27.51 14.82 -8.47
N HIS A 109 26.82 14.01 -9.27
CA HIS A 109 26.00 14.47 -10.38
C HIS A 109 24.54 14.06 -10.19
N LEU A 110 23.71 15.03 -9.79
CA LEU A 110 22.27 14.84 -9.69
C LEU A 110 21.57 15.55 -10.85
N SER A 111 21.10 14.79 -11.84
CA SER A 111 20.30 15.35 -12.93
C SER A 111 19.01 15.98 -12.39
N GLU A 112 18.57 17.09 -13.01
CA GLU A 112 17.32 17.74 -12.60
C GLU A 112 16.08 16.84 -12.79
N GLU A 113 16.17 15.85 -13.68
CA GLU A 113 15.11 14.88 -13.91
C GLU A 113 14.80 14.04 -12.66
N ILE A 114 15.79 13.77 -11.81
CA ILE A 114 15.60 13.05 -10.53
C ILE A 114 14.67 13.83 -9.59
N ARG A 115 14.61 15.17 -9.74
CA ARG A 115 13.71 16.02 -8.96
C ARG A 115 12.27 15.99 -9.50
N LYS A 116 12.05 15.41 -10.68
CA LYS A 116 10.78 15.42 -11.42
C LYS A 116 10.16 14.02 -11.50
N MET A 117 8.91 13.89 -11.05
CA MET A 117 8.07 12.72 -11.28
C MET A 117 7.39 12.83 -12.66
N LYS A 118 7.49 11.76 -13.45
CA LYS A 118 6.82 11.60 -14.74
C LYS A 118 5.44 10.91 -14.52
N GLY A 119 4.48 11.15 -15.41
CA GLY A 119 3.16 10.48 -15.40
C GLY A 119 2.12 11.00 -14.38
N LEU A 120 2.51 11.82 -13.40
CA LEU A 120 1.59 12.46 -12.45
C LEU A 120 1.64 13.99 -12.52
N LYS A 121 0.53 14.65 -12.17
CA LYS A 121 0.47 16.13 -12.10
C LYS A 121 1.49 16.69 -11.09
N GLN A 122 1.73 15.96 -10.01
CA GLN A 122 2.78 16.32 -9.06
C GLN A 122 4.14 16.01 -9.70
N LYS A 123 4.88 17.05 -10.07
CA LYS A 123 6.24 16.91 -10.58
C LYS A 123 7.28 16.75 -9.47
N LYS A 124 7.05 17.22 -8.24
CA LYS A 124 8.08 17.14 -7.19
C LYS A 124 8.34 15.69 -6.75
N ALA A 125 9.60 15.25 -6.82
CA ALA A 125 10.06 13.95 -6.33
C ALA A 125 10.01 13.80 -4.80
N HIS A 126 10.01 12.55 -4.32
CA HIS A 126 10.00 12.22 -2.90
C HIS A 126 11.36 11.70 -2.43
N LEU A 127 12.07 12.49 -1.64
CA LEU A 127 13.34 12.08 -1.02
C LEU A 127 13.10 11.24 0.23
N MET A 128 13.44 9.95 0.27
CA MET A 128 13.30 9.09 1.46
C MET A 128 14.60 8.40 1.86
N GLU A 129 14.66 7.93 3.10
CA GLU A 129 15.72 7.04 3.58
C GLU A 129 15.22 5.60 3.57
N ILE A 130 16.05 4.70 3.04
CA ILE A 130 15.83 3.25 3.03
C ILE A 130 17.03 2.63 3.74
N GLN A 131 16.77 1.80 4.75
CA GLN A 131 17.85 1.12 5.48
C GLN A 131 18.44 -0.01 4.62
N VAL A 132 19.77 -0.10 4.60
CA VAL A 132 20.52 -1.23 4.03
C VAL A 132 20.74 -2.26 5.13
N ASN A 133 20.30 -3.50 4.88
CA ASN A 133 20.51 -4.64 5.77
C ASN A 133 21.44 -5.67 5.09
N GLY A 134 22.13 -6.49 5.87
CA GLY A 134 23.06 -7.52 5.41
C GLY A 134 24.52 -7.08 5.47
N GLY A 135 25.42 -8.04 5.60
CA GLY A 135 26.87 -7.82 5.67
C GLY A 135 27.34 -7.03 6.89
N ASP A 136 28.66 -6.81 6.93
CA ASP A 136 29.30 -5.87 7.84
C ASP A 136 29.07 -4.41 7.39
N VAL A 137 29.51 -3.46 8.21
CA VAL A 137 29.31 -2.02 7.93
C VAL A 137 30.07 -1.59 6.67
N ALA A 138 31.26 -2.12 6.42
CA ALA A 138 32.06 -1.77 5.23
C ALA A 138 31.34 -2.20 3.94
N LYS A 139 30.87 -3.44 3.88
CA LYS A 139 30.09 -3.98 2.76
C LYS A 139 28.81 -3.19 2.51
N LYS A 140 28.14 -2.70 3.56
CA LYS A 140 26.96 -1.83 3.41
C LYS A 140 27.30 -0.48 2.78
N VAL A 141 28.42 0.12 3.18
CA VAL A 141 28.90 1.38 2.62
C VAL A 141 29.23 1.17 1.14
N ASP A 142 30.00 0.13 0.81
CA ASP A 142 30.36 -0.20 -0.57
C ASP A 142 29.12 -0.49 -1.43
N PHE A 143 28.18 -1.28 -0.89
CA PHE A 143 26.91 -1.57 -1.53
C PHE A 143 26.14 -0.27 -1.82
N ALA A 144 25.96 0.59 -0.82
CA ALA A 144 25.19 1.82 -0.97
C ALA A 144 25.87 2.81 -1.94
N TYR A 145 27.19 2.91 -1.90
CA TYR A 145 27.97 3.75 -2.82
C TYR A 145 27.90 3.24 -4.26
N SER A 146 27.89 1.92 -4.45
CA SER A 146 27.78 1.30 -5.78
C SER A 146 26.49 1.63 -6.53
N PHE A 147 25.44 2.06 -5.82
CA PHE A 147 24.15 2.47 -6.39
C PHE A 147 24.03 3.97 -6.65
N PHE A 148 25.02 4.78 -6.30
CA PHE A 148 24.98 6.21 -6.61
C PHE A 148 24.73 6.43 -8.10
N GLU A 149 23.78 7.33 -8.38
CA GLU A 149 23.38 7.73 -9.74
C GLU A 149 22.73 6.62 -10.58
N LYS A 150 22.58 5.41 -10.01
CA LYS A 150 21.90 4.28 -10.66
C LYS A 150 20.43 4.20 -10.29
N GLN A 151 19.66 3.68 -11.23
CA GLN A 151 18.26 3.35 -11.02
C GLN A 151 18.14 1.96 -10.39
N ILE A 152 17.30 1.87 -9.36
CA ILE A 152 16.98 0.65 -8.66
C ILE A 152 15.55 0.25 -9.06
N PRO A 153 15.39 -0.85 -9.81
CA PRO A 153 14.08 -1.41 -10.13
C PRO A 153 13.48 -2.16 -8.92
N ILE A 154 12.18 -2.42 -8.99
CA ILE A 154 11.43 -3.06 -7.90
C ILE A 154 11.83 -4.53 -7.66
N ASP A 155 12.21 -5.24 -8.72
CA ASP A 155 12.65 -6.65 -8.73
C ASP A 155 13.96 -6.88 -7.98
N ALA A 156 14.78 -5.84 -7.79
CA ALA A 156 15.99 -5.90 -6.96
C ALA A 156 15.68 -5.99 -5.45
N ILE A 157 14.46 -5.70 -5.02
CA ILE A 157 14.09 -5.56 -3.59
C ILE A 157 13.03 -6.56 -3.17
N PHE A 158 12.04 -6.79 -4.02
CA PHE A 158 10.92 -7.66 -3.73
C PHE A 158 10.81 -8.77 -4.76
N GLN A 159 10.31 -9.91 -4.31
CA GLN A 159 10.09 -11.07 -5.16
C GLN A 159 8.60 -11.42 -5.26
N LYS A 160 8.24 -12.16 -6.31
CA LYS A 160 6.91 -12.77 -6.42
C LYS A 160 6.69 -13.65 -5.18
N ASP A 161 5.45 -13.68 -4.70
CA ASP A 161 5.05 -14.48 -3.55
C ASP A 161 5.67 -14.05 -2.21
N GLU A 162 6.36 -12.92 -2.16
CA GLU A 162 6.81 -12.35 -0.90
C GLU A 162 5.64 -11.66 -0.15
N MET A 163 5.73 -11.64 1.18
CA MET A 163 4.83 -10.87 2.04
C MET A 163 5.44 -9.52 2.38
N VAL A 164 4.72 -8.45 2.06
CA VAL A 164 5.16 -7.07 2.27
C VAL A 164 4.22 -6.30 3.17
N ASP A 165 4.77 -5.28 3.82
CA ASP A 165 4.01 -4.32 4.58
C ASP A 165 3.85 -3.03 3.75
N ILE A 166 2.63 -2.48 3.76
CA ILE A 166 2.32 -1.24 3.05
C ILE A 166 2.11 -0.15 4.06
N ILE A 167 2.90 0.90 3.92
CA ILE A 167 2.87 2.06 4.79
C ILE A 167 2.42 3.26 3.98
N GLY A 168 1.37 3.93 4.44
CA GLY A 168 0.84 5.07 3.72
C GLY A 168 -0.10 5.91 4.56
N VAL A 169 -0.76 6.85 3.90
CA VAL A 169 -1.75 7.72 4.52
C VAL A 169 -3.12 7.34 3.98
N THR A 170 -4.14 7.25 4.84
CA THR A 170 -5.52 6.90 4.43
C THR A 170 -6.22 8.05 3.70
N LYS A 171 -7.19 7.77 2.82
CA LYS A 171 -7.99 8.80 2.15
C LYS A 171 -8.56 9.78 3.20
N GLY A 172 -8.41 11.08 2.96
CA GLY A 172 -8.97 12.10 3.83
C GLY A 172 -10.49 12.11 3.68
N LYS A 173 -11.21 12.11 4.81
CA LYS A 173 -12.68 12.23 4.83
C LYS A 173 -13.16 13.53 5.47
N GLY A 174 -12.25 14.37 5.94
CA GLY A 174 -12.55 15.65 6.58
C GLY A 174 -13.00 15.47 8.02
N TYR A 175 -13.85 16.39 8.48
CA TYR A 175 -14.47 16.33 9.80
C TYR A 175 -15.68 15.41 9.75
N GLU A 176 -15.70 14.38 10.59
CA GLU A 176 -16.78 13.41 10.64
C GLU A 176 -17.46 13.37 12.01
N GLY A 177 -18.76 13.04 11.97
CA GLY A 177 -19.55 12.76 13.17
C GLY A 177 -19.11 11.48 13.87
N VAL A 178 -19.55 11.31 15.12
CA VAL A 178 -19.10 10.20 15.97
C VAL A 178 -19.46 8.82 15.40
N VAL A 179 -20.59 8.69 14.69
CA VAL A 179 -21.07 7.44 14.09
C VAL A 179 -20.10 6.92 13.04
N THR A 180 -19.72 7.72 12.04
CA THR A 180 -18.80 7.27 10.98
C THR A 180 -17.35 7.25 11.44
N ARG A 181 -16.99 8.15 12.38
CA ARG A 181 -15.64 8.18 12.94
C ARG A 181 -15.39 6.93 13.78
N TRP A 182 -16.28 6.55 14.70
CA TRP A 182 -16.03 5.50 15.70
C TRP A 182 -16.87 4.24 15.54
N GLY A 183 -17.88 4.23 14.67
CA GLY A 183 -18.81 3.11 14.53
C GLY A 183 -19.76 2.97 15.72
N VAL A 184 -20.08 4.06 16.41
CA VAL A 184 -21.09 4.03 17.49
C VAL A 184 -22.49 3.86 16.91
N THR A 185 -23.34 3.13 17.62
CA THR A 185 -24.74 2.94 17.26
C THR A 185 -25.48 4.28 17.31
N ARG A 186 -26.40 4.49 16.37
CA ARG A 186 -27.29 5.66 16.37
C ARG A 186 -28.30 5.54 17.52
N LEU A 187 -28.68 6.67 18.10
CA LEU A 187 -29.75 6.71 19.10
C LEU A 187 -31.13 6.46 18.44
N PRO A 188 -32.17 6.14 19.22
CA PRO A 188 -33.53 5.95 18.71
C PRO A 188 -34.02 7.15 17.87
N ARG A 189 -34.84 6.88 16.86
CA ARG A 189 -35.22 7.87 15.84
C ARG A 189 -35.94 9.11 16.39
N LYS A 190 -36.67 8.97 17.50
CA LYS A 190 -37.38 10.07 18.20
C LYS A 190 -36.51 10.84 19.21
N THR A 191 -35.19 10.63 19.21
CA THR A 191 -34.30 11.32 20.15
C THR A 191 -34.23 12.82 19.86
N HIS A 192 -34.56 13.63 20.86
CA HIS A 192 -34.45 15.09 20.78
C HIS A 192 -32.98 15.55 20.59
N ARG A 193 -32.77 16.61 19.79
CA ARG A 193 -31.45 17.13 19.40
C ARG A 193 -30.58 16.12 18.64
N GLY A 194 -31.20 15.27 17.82
CA GLY A 194 -30.53 14.42 16.85
C GLY A 194 -30.06 13.05 17.36
N LEU A 195 -30.00 12.11 16.43
CA LEU A 195 -29.74 10.68 16.70
C LEU A 195 -28.28 10.24 16.46
N ARG A 196 -27.45 11.06 15.81
CA ARG A 196 -26.06 10.71 15.43
C ARG A 196 -25.04 11.22 16.46
N LYS A 197 -25.31 10.97 17.74
CA LYS A 197 -24.49 11.40 18.89
C LYS A 197 -24.31 10.26 19.88
N VAL A 198 -23.35 10.40 20.78
CA VAL A 198 -23.25 9.55 21.97
C VAL A 198 -24.09 10.20 23.08
N ALA A 199 -24.91 9.40 23.77
CA ALA A 199 -25.84 9.92 24.78
C ALA A 199 -25.12 10.39 26.05
N CYS A 200 -24.22 9.58 26.60
CA CYS A 200 -23.47 9.88 27.82
C CYS A 200 -21.97 9.99 27.52
N ILE A 201 -21.35 11.11 27.89
CA ILE A 201 -19.92 11.38 27.65
C ILE A 201 -19.01 11.07 28.85
N GLY A 202 -19.58 10.65 29.98
CA GLY A 202 -18.87 10.34 31.21
C GLY A 202 -19.83 10.31 32.40
N ALA A 203 -19.42 9.68 33.49
CA ALA A 203 -20.09 9.80 34.78
C ALA A 203 -19.82 11.20 35.40
N TRP A 204 -20.54 11.55 36.47
CA TRP A 204 -20.32 12.82 37.19
C TRP A 204 -18.87 12.93 37.70
N HIS A 205 -18.37 11.88 38.34
CA HIS A 205 -17.00 11.80 38.82
C HIS A 205 -16.23 10.80 37.94
N PRO A 206 -15.05 11.17 37.39
CA PRO A 206 -14.32 12.43 37.56
C PRO A 206 -14.93 13.59 36.74
N ALA A 207 -14.72 14.84 37.18
CA ALA A 207 -15.18 16.06 36.52
C ALA A 207 -14.41 16.42 35.23
N ARG A 208 -14.21 15.42 34.35
CA ARG A 208 -13.54 15.56 33.06
C ARG A 208 -14.01 14.49 32.08
N VAL A 209 -14.01 14.82 30.80
CA VAL A 209 -14.30 13.84 29.74
C VAL A 209 -13.05 12.99 29.50
N SER A 210 -13.20 11.66 29.58
CA SER A 210 -12.10 10.75 29.28
C SER A 210 -11.71 10.80 27.79
N PHE A 211 -10.41 10.72 27.50
CA PHE A 211 -9.88 10.63 26.13
C PHE A 211 -10.37 9.39 25.36
N THR A 212 -10.86 8.37 26.08
CA THR A 212 -11.39 7.14 25.49
C THR A 212 -12.80 7.29 24.92
N VAL A 213 -13.50 8.38 25.25
CA VAL A 213 -14.89 8.60 24.84
C VAL A 213 -14.94 8.98 23.36
N ALA A 214 -15.79 8.29 22.60
CA ALA A 214 -15.97 8.57 21.19
C ALA A 214 -16.57 9.97 20.97
N ARG A 215 -15.89 10.81 20.20
CA ARG A 215 -16.31 12.17 19.84
C ARG A 215 -16.17 12.41 18.35
N ALA A 216 -16.89 13.39 17.81
CA ALA A 216 -16.69 13.87 16.43
C ALA A 216 -15.27 14.44 16.24
N GLY A 217 -14.83 14.58 15.00
CA GLY A 217 -13.50 15.12 14.68
C GLY A 217 -12.98 14.64 13.32
N GLN A 218 -11.72 14.95 13.05
CA GLN A 218 -11.04 14.47 11.83
C GLN A 218 -11.13 12.94 11.69
N ASN A 219 -11.49 12.48 10.49
CA ASN A 219 -11.36 11.09 10.06
C ASN A 219 -10.66 10.99 8.71
N GLY A 220 -9.88 9.93 8.54
CA GLY A 220 -9.01 9.77 7.38
C GLY A 220 -7.82 10.73 7.39
N TYR A 221 -6.95 10.56 6.40
CA TYR A 221 -5.63 11.21 6.38
C TYR A 221 -4.75 10.80 7.57
N HIS A 222 -4.83 9.54 7.99
CA HIS A 222 -4.02 8.98 9.07
C HIS A 222 -2.87 8.14 8.49
N HIS A 223 -1.70 8.18 9.13
CA HIS A 223 -0.62 7.23 8.81
C HIS A 223 -1.00 5.83 9.28
N ARG A 224 -0.81 4.83 8.43
CA ARG A 224 -1.13 3.43 8.68
C ARG A 224 -0.06 2.54 8.09
N THR A 225 0.22 1.46 8.82
CA THR A 225 0.99 0.31 8.35
C THR A 225 0.01 -0.84 8.25
N GLU A 226 -0.27 -1.29 7.03
CA GLU A 226 -1.00 -2.53 6.77
C GLU A 226 0.02 -3.64 6.55
N LEU A 227 -0.04 -4.68 7.38
CA LEU A 227 0.91 -5.77 7.35
C LEU A 227 0.47 -6.86 6.36
N ASN A 228 1.42 -7.71 5.97
CA ASN A 228 1.16 -9.03 5.40
C ASN A 228 0.34 -9.01 4.10
N LYS A 229 0.71 -8.16 3.15
CA LYS A 229 0.17 -8.16 1.79
C LYS A 229 1.04 -9.07 0.91
N LYS A 230 0.42 -10.07 0.30
CA LYS A 230 1.11 -10.96 -0.64
C LYS A 230 1.32 -10.26 -1.98
N ILE A 231 2.50 -10.38 -2.55
CA ILE A 231 2.80 -9.94 -3.91
C ILE A 231 2.40 -11.06 -4.87
N TYR A 232 1.48 -10.75 -5.79
CA TYR A 232 0.99 -11.73 -6.78
C TYR A 232 1.75 -11.69 -8.09
N LYS A 233 2.15 -10.49 -8.53
CA LYS A 233 2.91 -10.29 -9.76
C LYS A 233 3.74 -9.02 -9.65
N LEU A 234 4.94 -9.07 -10.20
CA LEU A 234 5.74 -7.89 -10.55
C LEU A 234 5.75 -7.82 -12.08
N GLY A 235 5.40 -6.67 -12.62
CA GLY A 235 5.47 -6.44 -14.07
C GLY A 235 6.53 -5.39 -14.37
N LYS A 236 7.39 -5.68 -15.34
CA LYS A 236 8.54 -4.83 -15.69
C LYS A 236 8.39 -4.24 -17.07
N CYS A 237 8.42 -2.91 -17.16
CA CYS A 237 8.23 -2.18 -18.41
C CYS A 237 9.18 -2.70 -19.50
N GLY A 238 8.66 -2.90 -20.71
CA GLY A 238 9.42 -3.43 -21.85
C GLY A 238 9.64 -4.94 -21.83
N GLN A 239 9.12 -5.67 -20.84
CA GLN A 239 9.13 -7.12 -20.80
C GLN A 239 7.70 -7.68 -20.83
N GLU A 240 7.55 -8.94 -21.28
CA GLU A 240 6.27 -9.65 -21.30
C GLU A 240 5.61 -9.71 -19.91
N SER A 241 6.41 -9.69 -18.84
CA SER A 241 5.93 -9.67 -17.45
C SER A 241 5.06 -8.45 -17.13
N HIS A 242 5.19 -7.33 -17.88
CA HIS A 242 4.35 -6.14 -17.75
C HIS A 242 2.91 -6.39 -18.21
N CYS A 243 2.73 -7.25 -19.21
CA CYS A 243 1.40 -7.55 -19.70
C CYS A 243 0.60 -8.30 -18.62
N ALA A 244 -0.71 -8.08 -18.58
CA ALA A 244 -1.65 -8.79 -17.72
C ALA A 244 -2.01 -10.20 -18.23
N VAL A 245 -1.10 -10.83 -18.96
CA VAL A 245 -1.25 -12.18 -19.51
C VAL A 245 -0.88 -13.22 -18.44
N THR A 246 -1.56 -14.36 -18.50
CA THR A 246 -1.26 -15.60 -17.78
C THR A 246 -1.02 -16.73 -18.78
N GLU A 247 -0.51 -17.88 -18.33
CA GLU A 247 -0.33 -19.08 -19.18
C GLU A 247 -1.64 -19.58 -19.83
N TYR A 248 -2.80 -19.17 -19.32
CA TYR A 248 -4.11 -19.56 -19.81
C TYR A 248 -4.70 -18.56 -20.82
N ASP A 249 -4.18 -17.34 -20.85
CA ASP A 249 -4.66 -16.28 -21.72
C ASP A 249 -4.06 -16.47 -23.13
N ARG A 250 -4.92 -16.51 -24.16
CA ARG A 250 -4.50 -16.61 -25.57
C ARG A 250 -4.19 -15.27 -26.22
N THR A 251 -4.58 -14.18 -25.55
CA THR A 251 -4.54 -12.82 -26.07
C THR A 251 -3.69 -11.96 -25.17
N GLU A 252 -2.80 -11.18 -25.76
CA GLU A 252 -2.06 -10.16 -25.03
C GLU A 252 -3.00 -9.05 -24.54
N LYS A 253 -2.85 -8.69 -23.27
CA LYS A 253 -3.60 -7.59 -22.65
C LYS A 253 -2.68 -6.84 -21.68
N ASP A 254 -2.76 -5.52 -21.68
CA ASP A 254 -2.00 -4.68 -20.75
C ASP A 254 -2.65 -4.66 -19.35
N ILE A 255 -1.87 -4.43 -18.30
CA ILE A 255 -2.39 -4.27 -16.94
C ILE A 255 -3.30 -3.05 -16.79
N THR A 256 -3.15 -2.05 -17.66
CA THR A 256 -4.03 -0.89 -17.70
C THR A 256 -5.41 -1.29 -18.23
N PRO A 257 -6.49 -1.08 -17.46
CA PRO A 257 -7.83 -1.38 -17.94
C PRO A 257 -8.20 -0.54 -19.17
N ILE A 258 -9.14 -1.01 -20.00
CA ILE A 258 -9.61 -0.24 -21.17
C ILE A 258 -10.06 1.17 -20.74
N GLY A 259 -9.43 2.19 -21.33
CA GLY A 259 -9.65 3.61 -21.03
C GLY A 259 -8.83 4.16 -19.86
N GLY A 260 -7.97 3.35 -19.24
CA GLY A 260 -7.12 3.75 -18.12
C GLY A 260 -7.75 3.50 -16.75
N PHE A 261 -6.93 3.58 -15.69
CA PHE A 261 -7.43 3.57 -14.32
C PHE A 261 -8.14 4.90 -13.99
N PRO A 262 -9.40 4.88 -13.52
CA PRO A 262 -10.16 6.10 -13.25
C PRO A 262 -9.44 7.01 -12.25
N HIS A 263 -9.29 8.29 -12.57
CA HIS A 263 -8.54 9.29 -11.79
C HIS A 263 -7.03 9.02 -11.61
N TYR A 264 -6.47 8.01 -12.26
CA TYR A 264 -5.04 7.75 -12.29
C TYR A 264 -4.48 8.04 -13.68
N GLY A 265 -4.81 7.19 -14.66
CA GLY A 265 -4.25 7.17 -16.00
C GLY A 265 -3.81 5.76 -16.40
N VAL A 266 -2.85 5.69 -17.32
CA VAL A 266 -2.20 4.48 -17.80
C VAL A 266 -1.01 4.14 -16.89
N VAL A 267 -0.77 2.85 -16.64
CA VAL A 267 0.44 2.38 -15.94
C VAL A 267 1.49 2.11 -17.01
N LYS A 268 2.58 2.90 -17.01
CA LYS A 268 3.64 2.79 -18.03
C LYS A 268 4.91 2.21 -17.47
N GLU A 269 5.17 2.46 -16.20
CA GLU A 269 6.37 1.99 -15.51
C GLU A 269 6.14 0.58 -14.95
N ASP A 270 7.17 0.04 -14.31
CA ASP A 270 7.06 -1.20 -13.53
C ASP A 270 5.89 -1.10 -12.54
N TYR A 271 5.28 -2.22 -12.22
CA TYR A 271 4.23 -2.26 -11.22
C TYR A 271 4.31 -3.49 -10.34
N LEU A 272 3.61 -3.39 -9.23
CA LEU A 272 3.43 -4.46 -8.28
C LEU A 272 1.92 -4.69 -8.05
N MET A 273 1.51 -5.94 -8.23
CA MET A 273 0.16 -6.41 -7.93
C MET A 273 0.12 -7.04 -6.55
N ILE A 274 -0.62 -6.44 -5.63
CA ILE A 274 -0.79 -6.93 -4.26
C ILE A 274 -2.17 -7.53 -4.03
N LYS A 275 -2.23 -8.48 -3.10
CA LYS A 275 -3.49 -9.02 -2.56
C LYS A 275 -4.32 -7.92 -1.88
N GLY A 276 -5.58 -7.84 -2.27
CA GLY A 276 -6.60 -7.03 -1.61
C GLY A 276 -6.44 -5.53 -1.84
N CYS A 277 -6.99 -4.74 -0.92
CA CYS A 277 -6.87 -3.29 -0.92
C CYS A 277 -5.59 -2.81 -0.23
N CYS A 278 -5.19 -1.57 -0.50
CA CYS A 278 -4.20 -0.85 0.29
C CYS A 278 -4.66 0.56 0.67
N VAL A 279 -3.97 1.16 1.64
CA VAL A 279 -4.27 2.51 2.14
C VAL A 279 -4.17 3.59 1.07
N GLY A 280 -5.04 4.60 1.19
CA GLY A 280 -4.94 5.83 0.42
C GLY A 280 -5.79 5.86 -0.87
N PRO A 281 -6.05 7.07 -1.40
CA PRO A 281 -6.63 7.26 -2.72
C PRO A 281 -5.60 6.93 -3.82
N LYS A 282 -6.08 6.82 -5.06
CA LYS A 282 -5.21 6.73 -6.24
C LYS A 282 -4.27 7.95 -6.32
N LYS A 283 -3.11 7.79 -6.96
CA LYS A 283 -2.00 8.78 -7.03
C LYS A 283 -1.27 9.04 -5.71
N ARG A 284 -1.66 8.38 -4.60
CA ARG A 284 -0.95 8.51 -3.34
C ARG A 284 0.29 7.64 -3.34
N VAL A 285 1.39 8.23 -2.88
CA VAL A 285 2.63 7.50 -2.55
C VAL A 285 2.37 6.53 -1.40
N VAL A 286 2.77 5.30 -1.62
CA VAL A 286 2.81 4.23 -0.62
C VAL A 286 4.25 3.73 -0.51
N THR A 287 4.69 3.46 0.71
CA THR A 287 5.98 2.85 0.98
C THR A 287 5.76 1.36 1.18
N LEU A 288 6.33 0.57 0.28
CA LEU A 288 6.42 -0.87 0.40
C LEU A 288 7.63 -1.17 1.27
N ARG A 289 7.48 -2.01 2.28
CA ARG A 289 8.57 -2.42 3.17
C ARG A 289 8.52 -3.93 3.29
N GLN A 290 9.69 -4.58 3.29
CA GLN A 290 9.79 -5.98 3.67
C GLN A 290 9.15 -6.21 5.05
N SER A 291 8.55 -7.37 5.27
CA SER A 291 7.90 -7.67 6.54
C SER A 291 8.91 -7.61 7.69
N LEU A 292 8.52 -7.05 8.83
CA LEU A 292 9.39 -7.00 10.02
C LEU A 292 9.67 -8.38 10.59
N LEU A 293 8.69 -9.28 10.43
CA LEU A 293 8.73 -10.64 10.94
C LEU A 293 8.85 -11.58 9.77
N LYS A 294 9.71 -12.59 9.89
CA LYS A 294 9.78 -13.68 8.92
C LYS A 294 8.42 -14.37 8.90
N GLN A 295 7.76 -14.34 7.75
CA GLN A 295 6.46 -14.98 7.59
C GLN A 295 6.65 -16.47 7.31
N THR A 296 6.12 -17.33 8.18
CA THR A 296 6.24 -18.80 8.06
C THR A 296 4.90 -19.51 7.95
N SER A 297 3.80 -18.75 8.00
CA SER A 297 2.45 -19.33 7.90
C SER A 297 2.22 -19.97 6.53
N ARG A 298 1.39 -21.02 6.48
CA ARG A 298 1.02 -21.69 5.22
C ARG A 298 0.44 -20.74 4.17
N VAL A 299 -0.28 -19.69 4.61
CA VAL A 299 -0.82 -18.66 3.72
C VAL A 299 0.27 -17.75 3.15
N ALA A 300 1.31 -17.46 3.95
CA ALA A 300 2.44 -16.67 3.49
C ALA A 300 3.33 -17.45 2.52
N MET A 301 3.46 -18.76 2.69
CA MET A 301 4.27 -19.63 1.82
C MET A 301 3.51 -20.16 0.60
N GLU A 302 2.22 -19.84 0.46
CA GLU A 302 1.40 -20.27 -0.68
C GLU A 302 1.95 -19.67 -1.98
N GLU A 303 2.26 -20.51 -2.97
CA GLU A 303 2.62 -20.06 -4.31
C GLU A 303 1.38 -19.59 -5.07
N ILE A 304 1.48 -18.48 -5.78
CA ILE A 304 0.34 -17.89 -6.49
C ILE A 304 0.41 -18.23 -7.98
N LYS A 305 -0.56 -19.05 -8.42
CA LYS A 305 -0.81 -19.40 -9.82
C LYS A 305 -2.01 -18.59 -10.35
N LEU A 306 -1.71 -17.53 -11.11
CA LEU A 306 -2.73 -16.66 -11.69
C LEU A 306 -3.34 -17.32 -12.94
N LYS A 307 -4.68 -17.37 -13.01
CA LYS A 307 -5.42 -17.84 -14.19
C LYS A 307 -5.94 -16.71 -15.04
N PHE A 308 -6.43 -15.65 -14.41
CA PHE A 308 -7.00 -14.51 -15.11
C PHE A 308 -6.69 -13.22 -14.38
N ILE A 309 -6.36 -12.19 -15.15
CA ILE A 309 -6.27 -10.81 -14.68
C ILE A 309 -7.27 -10.00 -15.50
N ASP A 310 -8.16 -9.28 -14.81
CA ASP A 310 -9.21 -8.50 -15.46
C ASP A 310 -8.69 -7.12 -15.91
N THR A 311 -8.84 -6.84 -17.20
CA THR A 311 -8.44 -5.59 -17.87
C THR A 311 -9.66 -4.82 -18.39
N SER A 312 -10.87 -5.25 -18.02
CA SER A 312 -12.11 -4.55 -18.37
C SER A 312 -12.17 -3.12 -17.81
N SER A 313 -12.79 -2.22 -18.57
CA SER A 313 -12.91 -0.81 -18.20
C SER A 313 -13.52 -0.61 -16.80
N LYS A 314 -12.95 0.33 -16.04
CA LYS A 314 -13.38 0.66 -14.67
C LYS A 314 -14.19 1.95 -14.56
N PHE A 315 -14.55 2.58 -15.68
CA PHE A 315 -15.44 3.75 -15.71
C PHE A 315 -16.93 3.40 -15.63
N GLY A 316 -17.26 2.12 -15.77
CA GLY A 316 -18.61 1.58 -15.67
C GLY A 316 -18.54 0.05 -15.59
N HIS A 317 -19.55 -0.63 -16.12
CA HIS A 317 -19.58 -2.08 -16.22
C HIS A 317 -18.89 -2.52 -17.53
N GLY A 318 -17.56 -2.65 -17.50
CA GLY A 318 -16.79 -3.12 -18.66
C GLY A 318 -17.05 -4.59 -18.97
N ARG A 319 -17.29 -4.92 -20.25
CA ARG A 319 -17.49 -6.30 -20.72
C ARG A 319 -16.33 -6.84 -21.57
N PHE A 320 -15.57 -5.95 -22.20
CA PHE A 320 -14.44 -6.30 -23.06
C PHE A 320 -13.12 -6.20 -22.30
N GLN A 321 -12.18 -7.09 -22.61
CA GLN A 321 -10.83 -7.12 -22.04
C GLN A 321 -9.83 -6.31 -22.87
N THR A 322 -10.01 -6.27 -24.20
CA THR A 322 -9.16 -5.47 -25.09
C THR A 322 -9.96 -4.57 -26.03
N THR A 323 -9.28 -3.59 -26.63
CA THR A 323 -9.84 -2.71 -27.65
C THR A 323 -10.19 -3.46 -28.94
N GLU A 324 -9.40 -4.46 -29.30
CA GLU A 324 -9.59 -5.29 -30.48
C GLU A 324 -10.84 -6.16 -30.32
N GLU A 325 -11.05 -6.73 -29.13
CA GLU A 325 -12.26 -7.49 -28.81
C GLU A 325 -13.51 -6.62 -28.97
N LYS A 326 -13.47 -5.39 -28.45
CA LYS A 326 -14.57 -4.41 -28.60
C LYS A 326 -14.82 -4.04 -30.06
N ALA A 327 -13.77 -3.76 -30.82
CA ALA A 327 -13.88 -3.40 -32.24
C ALA A 327 -14.44 -4.56 -33.06
N LYS A 328 -13.97 -5.79 -32.81
CA LYS A 328 -14.46 -7.01 -33.46
C LYS A 328 -15.93 -7.27 -33.14
N PHE A 329 -16.36 -7.05 -31.90
CA PHE A 329 -17.74 -7.25 -31.48
C PHE A 329 -18.71 -6.29 -32.16
N TYR A 330 -18.37 -5.00 -32.22
CA TYR A 330 -19.26 -3.98 -32.81
C TYR A 330 -19.14 -3.85 -34.32
N GLY A 331 -18.03 -4.33 -34.92
CA GLY A 331 -17.79 -4.21 -36.35
C GLY A 331 -17.67 -2.75 -36.80
N ARG A 332 -18.14 -2.48 -38.03
CA ARG A 332 -18.12 -1.13 -38.61
C ARG A 332 -19.17 -0.24 -37.94
N LEU A 333 -18.72 0.70 -37.12
CA LEU A 333 -19.58 1.70 -36.50
C LEU A 333 -19.87 2.85 -37.48
N LYS A 334 -20.99 3.57 -37.26
CA LYS A 334 -21.22 4.85 -37.95
C LYS A 334 -20.11 5.82 -37.57
N THR A 335 -19.39 6.32 -38.57
CA THR A 335 -18.37 7.37 -38.45
C THR A 335 -18.96 8.67 -37.95
#